data_AF-A0A5U3S104-F1
#
_entry.id   AF-A0A5U3S104-F1
#
_cell.length_a   1.000
_cell.length_b   1.000
_cell.length_c   1.000
_cell.angle_alpha   90.00
_cell.angle_beta   90.00
_cell.angle_gamma   90.00
#
_symmetry.space_group_name_H-M   'P 1'
#
loop_
_entity.id
_entity.type
_entity.pdbx_description
1 polymer ?
#
loop_
_entity_poly.entity_id
_entity_poly.type
_entity_poly.pdbx_seq_one_letter_code
_entity_poly.pdbx_strand_id
1 'polypeptide(L)'
;HDQSVSVGNDQTLNVSNDRKKDVGNNQDSKVVGDDTEKVEKSQNITVGKDYTLTVTDSLTIKVGECVLKMNKDGTIMLNGVKIQFKADDSIKGVASTVHFN
;
A
#
# COMPACT_ATOMS: atom_id res chain seq x y z
N HIS A 1 -25.80 13.99 19.13
CA HIS A 1 -25.89 12.76 19.95
C HIS A 1 -24.66 11.96 19.60
N ASP A 2 -23.88 11.58 20.61
CA ASP A 2 -22.53 11.07 20.41
C ASP A 2 -22.43 9.66 21.01
N GLN A 3 -21.55 8.82 20.45
CA GLN A 3 -21.24 7.49 20.98
C GLN A 3 -19.74 7.41 21.26
N SER A 4 -19.38 6.86 22.42
CA SER A 4 -18.00 6.55 22.78
C SER A 4 -17.91 5.10 23.26
N VAL A 5 -16.81 4.42 22.91
CA VAL A 5 -16.50 3.06 23.35
C VAL A 5 -15.05 3.06 23.81
N SER A 6 -14.78 2.56 25.01
CA SER A 6 -13.43 2.37 25.55
C SER A 6 -13.28 0.91 25.96
N VAL A 7 -12.21 0.27 25.49
CA VAL A 7 -11.84 -1.10 25.82
C VAL A 7 -10.47 -1.04 26.49
N GLY A 8 -10.37 -1.51 27.74
CA GLY A 8 -9.15 -1.38 28.54
C GLY A 8 -8.04 -2.39 28.20
N ASN A 9 -8.40 -3.49 27.55
CA ASN A 9 -7.50 -4.55 27.10
C ASN A 9 -7.82 -4.89 25.64
N ASP A 10 -8.12 -6.15 25.33
CA ASP A 10 -8.30 -6.64 23.97
C ASP A 10 -9.75 -6.56 23.48
N GLN A 11 -9.92 -6.31 22.18
CA GLN A 11 -11.21 -6.40 21.49
C GLN A 11 -11.10 -7.40 20.34
N THR A 12 -12.01 -8.38 20.28
CA THR A 12 -12.18 -9.28 19.14
C THR A 12 -13.54 -9.05 18.50
N LEU A 13 -13.59 -8.90 17.17
CA LEU A 13 -14.83 -8.78 16.41
C LEU A 13 -14.92 -9.93 15.40
N ASN A 14 -15.91 -10.80 15.58
CA ASN A 14 -16.22 -11.87 14.63
C ASN A 14 -17.51 -11.50 13.86
N VAL A 15 -17.42 -11.47 12.54
CA VAL A 15 -18.58 -11.29 11.65
C VAL A 15 -18.66 -12.54 10.78
N SER A 16 -19.75 -13.32 10.91
CA SER A 16 -19.90 -14.61 10.24
C SER A 16 -20.34 -14.51 8.78
N ASN A 17 -20.89 -13.36 8.38
CA ASN A 17 -21.32 -13.07 7.02
C ASN A 17 -20.70 -11.73 6.58
N ASP A 18 -21.52 -10.74 6.23
CA ASP A 18 -21.05 -9.49 5.65
C ASP A 18 -20.99 -8.34 6.66
N ARG A 19 -19.90 -7.56 6.60
CA ARG A 19 -19.80 -6.25 7.28
C ARG A 19 -19.85 -5.13 6.24
N LYS A 20 -20.87 -4.28 6.32
CA LYS A 20 -20.91 -2.99 5.61
C LYS A 20 -20.59 -1.86 6.58
N LYS A 21 -19.68 -0.96 6.19
CA LYS A 21 -19.34 0.25 6.94
C LYS A 21 -19.54 1.45 6.03
N ASP A 22 -20.33 2.41 6.48
CA ASP A 22 -20.56 3.69 5.81
C ASP A 22 -20.21 4.81 6.79
N VAL A 23 -19.42 5.79 6.35
CA VAL A 23 -18.97 6.91 7.16
C VAL A 23 -19.24 8.18 6.35
N GLY A 24 -20.21 8.99 6.80
CA GLY A 24 -20.69 10.15 6.05
C GLY A 24 -19.74 11.35 6.00
N ASN A 25 -18.64 11.31 6.76
CA ASN A 25 -17.61 12.36 6.78
C ASN A 25 -16.22 11.72 6.94
N ASN A 26 -15.42 12.16 7.91
CA ASN A 26 -14.04 11.69 8.07
C ASN A 26 -13.93 10.41 8.89
N GLN A 27 -12.94 9.58 8.57
CA GLN A 27 -12.50 8.44 9.37
C GLN A 27 -11.00 8.56 9.66
N ASP A 28 -10.65 8.73 10.92
CA ASP A 28 -9.27 8.71 11.40
C ASP A 28 -9.00 7.36 12.09
N SER A 29 -7.84 6.77 11.80
CA SER A 29 -7.38 5.52 12.43
C SER A 29 -5.93 5.67 12.85
N LYS A 30 -5.61 5.26 14.08
CA LYS A 30 -4.25 5.23 14.60
C LYS A 30 -4.00 3.86 15.23
N VAL A 31 -3.08 3.12 14.65
CA VAL A 31 -2.55 1.87 15.19
C VAL A 31 -1.14 2.17 15.71
N VAL A 32 -0.87 1.84 16.98
CA VAL A 32 0.44 2.11 17.61
C VAL A 32 1.43 0.98 17.36
N GLY A 33 0.93 -0.26 17.32
CA GLY A 33 1.71 -1.45 16.94
C GLY A 33 1.56 -1.77 15.45
N ASP A 34 1.58 -3.05 15.13
CA ASP A 34 1.48 -3.55 13.76
C ASP A 34 0.02 -3.56 13.27
N ASP A 35 -0.19 -3.22 11.99
CA ASP A 35 -1.44 -3.40 11.27
C ASP A 35 -1.26 -4.51 10.22
N THR A 36 -2.04 -5.59 10.33
CA THR A 36 -1.95 -6.75 9.43
C THR A 36 -3.32 -7.05 8.85
N GLU A 37 -3.42 -6.95 7.52
CA GLU A 37 -4.63 -7.27 6.77
C GLU A 37 -4.39 -8.50 5.89
N LYS A 38 -5.24 -9.53 6.02
CA LYS A 38 -5.26 -10.68 5.13
C LYS A 38 -6.57 -10.71 4.35
N VAL A 39 -6.49 -10.54 3.04
CA VAL A 39 -7.63 -10.65 2.13
C VAL A 39 -7.46 -11.92 1.29
N GLU A 40 -8.33 -12.91 1.49
CA GLU A 40 -8.22 -14.24 0.83
C GLU A 40 -8.58 -14.20 -0.66
N LYS A 41 -9.28 -13.16 -1.11
CA LYS A 41 -9.74 -13.01 -2.50
C LYS A 41 -9.16 -11.76 -3.14
N SER A 42 -9.91 -10.66 -3.11
CA SER A 42 -9.54 -9.43 -3.81
C SER A 42 -9.82 -8.21 -2.94
N GLN A 43 -8.90 -7.24 -2.97
CA GLN A 43 -9.05 -5.93 -2.34
C GLN A 43 -9.17 -4.88 -3.43
N ASN A 44 -10.22 -4.04 -3.37
CA ASN A 44 -10.45 -2.94 -4.30
C ASN A 44 -10.45 -1.64 -3.50
N ILE A 45 -9.59 -0.70 -3.89
CA ILE A 45 -9.47 0.61 -3.25
C ILE A 45 -9.70 1.67 -4.32
N THR A 46 -10.68 2.56 -4.10
CA THR A 46 -10.93 3.72 -4.97
C THR A 46 -10.77 4.98 -4.13
N VAL A 47 -9.85 5.85 -4.56
CA VAL A 47 -9.60 7.14 -3.93
C VAL A 47 -9.99 8.22 -4.92
N GLY A 48 -10.92 9.10 -4.53
CA GLY A 48 -11.45 10.12 -5.44
C GLY A 48 -10.54 11.34 -5.67
N LYS A 49 -9.50 11.49 -4.85
CA LYS A 49 -8.48 12.54 -4.96
C LYS A 49 -7.09 11.91 -4.78
N ASP A 50 -6.36 12.27 -3.73
CA ASP A 50 -4.97 11.86 -3.54
C ASP A 50 -4.83 10.63 -2.64
N TYR A 51 -3.94 9.71 -3.02
CA TYR A 51 -3.50 8.60 -2.18
C TYR A 51 -2.02 8.78 -1.83
N THR A 52 -1.74 9.09 -0.56
CA THR A 52 -0.38 9.26 -0.05
C THR A 52 -0.01 8.09 0.85
N LEU A 53 1.15 7.48 0.56
CA LEU A 53 1.74 6.43 1.36
C LEU A 53 3.15 6.85 1.79
N THR A 54 3.32 7.10 3.08
CA THR A 54 4.63 7.43 3.67
C THR A 54 5.18 6.21 4.38
N VAL A 55 6.33 5.72 3.92
CA VAL A 55 7.03 4.56 4.50
C VAL A 55 8.45 4.98 4.86
N THR A 56 8.86 4.70 6.09
CA THR A 56 10.13 5.22 6.64
C THR A 56 11.34 4.34 6.35
N ASP A 57 11.15 3.02 6.23
CA ASP A 57 12.26 2.07 6.03
C ASP A 57 12.28 1.44 4.63
N SER A 58 11.24 0.67 4.27
CA SER A 58 11.14 0.06 2.95
C SER A 58 9.72 -0.25 2.53
N LEU A 59 9.38 0.02 1.27
CA LEU A 59 8.15 -0.42 0.63
C LEU A 59 8.46 -1.59 -0.31
N THR A 60 7.74 -2.70 -0.20
CA THR A 60 7.85 -3.85 -1.12
C THR A 60 6.47 -4.21 -1.66
N ILE A 61 6.32 -4.21 -2.98
CA ILE A 61 5.16 -4.71 -3.71
C ILE A 61 5.60 -5.96 -4.46
N LYS A 62 5.08 -7.12 -4.05
CA LYS A 62 5.48 -8.42 -4.58
C LYS A 62 4.31 -9.13 -5.25
N VAL A 63 4.54 -9.66 -6.45
CA VAL A 63 3.57 -10.48 -7.21
C VAL A 63 4.32 -11.70 -7.74
N GLY A 64 4.14 -12.86 -7.11
CA GLY A 64 4.96 -14.04 -7.42
C GLY A 64 6.45 -13.72 -7.28
N GLU A 65 7.18 -13.79 -8.39
CA GLU A 65 8.63 -13.46 -8.47
C GLU A 65 8.89 -11.97 -8.76
N CYS A 66 7.89 -11.21 -9.21
CA CYS A 66 8.04 -9.79 -9.48
C CYS A 66 8.13 -9.00 -8.17
N VAL A 67 9.07 -8.05 -8.10
CA VAL A 67 9.25 -7.18 -6.95
C VAL A 67 9.46 -5.75 -7.43
N LEU A 68 8.63 -4.83 -6.94
CA LEU A 68 8.94 -3.41 -6.83
C LEU A 68 9.33 -3.13 -5.38
N LYS A 69 10.54 -2.63 -5.14
CA LYS A 69 11.02 -2.28 -3.80
C LYS A 69 11.61 -0.89 -3.77
N MET A 70 11.28 -0.11 -2.75
CA MET A 70 11.86 1.20 -2.46
C MET A 70 12.46 1.16 -1.07
N ASN A 71 13.68 1.65 -0.90
CA ASN A 71 14.39 1.66 0.37
C ASN A 71 14.64 3.11 0.83
N LYS A 72 14.81 3.31 2.15
CA LYS A 72 15.13 4.62 2.73
C LYS A 72 16.43 5.26 2.22
N ASP A 73 17.32 4.48 1.62
CA ASP A 73 18.55 4.97 0.99
C ASP A 73 18.33 5.57 -0.40
N GLY A 74 17.08 5.58 -0.90
CA GLY A 74 16.72 6.09 -2.22
C GLY A 74 16.79 5.06 -3.34
N THR A 75 17.23 3.83 -3.06
CA THR A 75 17.28 2.75 -4.05
C THR A 75 15.86 2.31 -4.41
N ILE A 76 15.58 2.26 -5.72
CA ILE A 76 14.37 1.65 -6.28
C ILE A 76 14.79 0.43 -7.09
N MET A 77 14.23 -0.73 -6.75
CA MET A 77 14.47 -2.01 -7.43
C MET A 77 13.21 -2.44 -8.18
N LEU A 78 13.38 -2.78 -9.45
CA LEU A 78 12.35 -3.37 -10.30
C LEU A 78 12.88 -4.72 -10.79
N ASN A 79 12.38 -5.82 -10.23
CA ASN A 79 12.81 -7.17 -10.57
C ASN A 79 11.67 -7.95 -11.21
N GLY A 80 11.97 -8.66 -12.30
CA GLY A 80 11.05 -9.56 -12.97
C GLY A 80 11.73 -10.27 -14.15
N VAL A 81 11.06 -11.27 -14.71
CA VAL A 81 11.57 -12.03 -15.88
C VAL A 81 11.67 -11.13 -17.12
N LYS A 82 10.69 -10.26 -17.32
CA LYS A 82 10.65 -9.27 -18.41
C LYS A 82 10.15 -7.95 -17.85
N ILE A 83 10.86 -6.87 -18.12
CA ILE A 83 10.42 -5.50 -17.81
C ILE A 83 10.23 -4.80 -19.15
N GLN A 84 8.98 -4.50 -19.48
CA GLN A 84 8.62 -3.84 -20.73
C GLN A 84 8.34 -2.37 -20.45
N PHE A 85 9.03 -1.49 -21.18
CA PHE A 85 8.75 -0.07 -21.19
C PHE A 85 8.19 0.32 -22.56
N LYS A 86 6.98 0.87 -22.58
CA LYS A 86 6.36 1.43 -23.78
C LYS A 86 6.00 2.88 -23.47
N ALA A 87 6.39 3.79 -24.35
CA ALA A 87 5.98 5.19 -24.31
C ALA A 87 5.59 5.62 -25.73
N ASP A 88 4.53 6.42 -25.84
CA ASP A 88 4.10 6.97 -27.14
C ASP A 88 4.90 8.25 -27.51
N ASP A 89 5.43 8.97 -26.51
CA ASP A 89 6.30 10.15 -26.70
C ASP A 89 7.78 9.83 -26.41
N SER A 90 8.17 9.65 -25.14
CA SER A 90 9.58 9.39 -24.80
C SER A 90 9.79 8.61 -23.49
N ILE A 91 10.94 7.94 -23.40
CA ILE A 91 11.53 7.38 -22.16
C ILE A 91 12.83 8.13 -21.92
N LYS A 92 12.99 8.78 -20.76
CA LYS A 92 14.17 9.60 -20.43
C LYS A 92 14.86 9.11 -19.16
N GLY A 93 16.11 8.64 -19.29
CA GLY A 93 17.00 8.40 -18.16
C GLY A 93 17.94 9.59 -17.95
N VAL A 94 18.03 10.10 -16.71
CA VAL A 94 18.99 11.14 -16.34
C VAL A 94 19.79 10.65 -15.13
N ALA A 95 21.06 10.36 -15.35
CA ALA A 95 22.00 9.92 -14.32
C ALA A 95 23.43 10.29 -14.77
N SER A 96 24.39 10.27 -13.84
CA SER A 96 25.81 10.38 -14.20
C SER A 96 26.26 9.25 -15.12
N THR A 97 25.71 8.04 -14.91
CA THR A 97 26.01 6.85 -15.69
C THR A 97 24.77 5.98 -15.82
N VAL A 98 24.59 5.35 -17.00
CA VAL A 98 23.57 4.33 -17.25
C VAL A 98 24.25 3.11 -17.85
N HIS A 99 24.08 1.95 -17.23
CA HIS A 99 24.63 0.68 -17.73
C HIS A 99 23.52 -0.18 -18.34
N PHE A 100 23.72 -0.57 -19.59
CA PHE A 100 23.00 -1.67 -20.23
C PHE A 100 24.04 -2.71 -20.62
N ASN A 101 23.78 -3.97 -20.29
CA ASN A 101 24.61 -5.09 -20.73
C ASN A 101 24.22 -5.52 -22.14
#